data_AF-A0A554J5T1-F1
#
_entry.id   AF-A0A554J5T1-F1
#
_cell.length_a   1.000
_cell.length_b   1.000
_cell.length_c   1.000
_cell.angle_alpha   90.00
_cell.angle_beta   90.00
_cell.angle_gamma   90.00
#
_symmetry.space_group_name_H-M   'P 1'
#
loop_
_entity.id
_entity.type
_entity.pdbx_description
1 polymer ?
#
loop_
_entity_poly.entity_id
_entity_poly.type
_entity_poly.pdbx_seq_one_letter_code
_entity_poly.pdbx_strand_id
1 'polypeptide(L)'
;MAKKGVLPKQMLRELFASGCITGISEKYLNPASIDLPLAEEVYRLESIFLPLHDGEKVRDLLPLVGATPHRFGTPLEFGVPYLIRVEGEWKLPSMVYGYANPKSSTGRNGFFCRTVADGIDMYDALFKPGWSGEMWMLVRADYFPVLLQPGLALSQMRLFDGKSFLDDLHSELAIRDAGLLFDEHGNKLSLEDTRRHDNSFLLTIYVGGMMGWECRGTRKSLDMSKKDFYEPEDFFEPIHVSNGKYILRKNCFYILTTKERVKVPPYLSAELRAIEPRLGEFRSHAAGYIDPGWGCREDGKGCGRPITLEVIPQEDMLVRDGQRIARIRYEYMKEIPEVQYDDTGLSNYTDQETARLSKHFKKPVQL
;
A
#
# COMPACT_ATOMS: atom_id res chain seq x y z
N MET A 1 -30.57 -5.95 -8.21
CA MET A 1 -29.70 -4.84 -8.68
C MET A 1 -28.34 -5.41 -8.99
N ALA A 2 -27.66 -4.94 -10.04
CA ALA A 2 -26.27 -5.36 -10.31
C ALA A 2 -25.38 -4.97 -9.11
N LYS A 3 -24.57 -5.92 -8.63
CA LYS A 3 -23.65 -5.68 -7.52
C LYS A 3 -22.57 -4.68 -7.98
N LYS A 4 -22.34 -3.64 -7.17
CA LYS A 4 -21.28 -2.63 -7.38
C LYS A 4 -20.14 -2.89 -6.41
N GLY A 5 -18.93 -2.51 -6.76
CA GLY A 5 -17.79 -2.60 -5.86
C GLY A 5 -16.45 -2.55 -6.56
N VAL A 6 -15.47 -3.18 -5.94
CA VAL A 6 -14.12 -3.35 -6.48
C VAL A 6 -14.14 -4.32 -7.65
N LEU A 7 -13.49 -3.95 -8.77
CA LEU A 7 -13.38 -4.80 -9.94
C LEU A 7 -12.34 -5.93 -9.68
N PRO A 8 -12.74 -7.21 -9.77
CA PRO A 8 -11.83 -8.33 -9.60
C PRO A 8 -10.99 -8.59 -10.85
N LYS A 9 -9.94 -9.40 -10.71
CA LYS A 9 -8.96 -9.72 -11.76
C LYS A 9 -9.57 -10.05 -13.12
N GLN A 10 -10.63 -10.84 -13.18
CA GLN A 10 -11.28 -11.21 -14.44
C GLN A 10 -11.88 -10.00 -15.17
N MET A 11 -12.47 -9.06 -14.46
CA MET A 11 -13.00 -7.83 -15.04
C MET A 11 -11.89 -6.86 -15.42
N LEU A 12 -10.79 -6.81 -14.64
CA LEU A 12 -9.61 -6.04 -15.02
C LEU A 12 -9.00 -6.57 -16.33
N ARG A 13 -8.98 -7.91 -16.51
CA ARG A 13 -8.56 -8.56 -17.75
C ARG A 13 -9.45 -8.19 -18.93
N GLU A 14 -10.76 -8.07 -18.73
CA GLU A 14 -11.69 -7.59 -19.76
C GLU A 14 -11.37 -6.17 -20.22
N LEU A 15 -10.93 -5.28 -19.32
CA LEU A 15 -10.49 -3.93 -19.70
C LEU A 15 -9.24 -3.95 -20.60
N PHE A 16 -8.37 -4.95 -20.44
CA PHE A 16 -7.21 -5.14 -21.31
C PHE A 16 -7.66 -5.69 -22.68
N ALA A 17 -8.52 -6.71 -22.66
CA ALA A 17 -9.04 -7.34 -23.88
C ALA A 17 -9.89 -6.40 -24.75
N SER A 18 -10.61 -5.45 -24.14
CA SER A 18 -11.43 -4.46 -24.84
C SER A 18 -10.64 -3.23 -25.33
N GLY A 19 -9.34 -3.14 -25.03
CA GLY A 19 -8.50 -2.00 -25.41
C GLY A 19 -8.70 -0.74 -24.55
N CYS A 20 -9.43 -0.84 -23.42
CA CYS A 20 -9.52 0.24 -22.45
C CYS A 20 -8.18 0.50 -21.73
N ILE A 21 -7.36 -0.54 -21.55
CA ILE A 21 -6.00 -0.43 -21.02
C ILE A 21 -5.07 -1.19 -21.96
N THR A 22 -4.09 -0.51 -22.55
CA THR A 22 -3.15 -1.11 -23.51
C THR A 22 -1.70 -0.79 -23.14
N GLY A 23 -0.73 -1.51 -23.71
CA GLY A 23 0.70 -1.31 -23.42
C GLY A 23 1.15 -1.81 -22.04
N ILE A 24 0.25 -2.45 -21.27
CA ILE A 24 0.55 -3.10 -19.99
C ILE A 24 0.34 -4.60 -20.14
N SER A 25 1.27 -5.40 -19.62
CA SER A 25 1.15 -6.87 -19.62
C SER A 25 0.18 -7.34 -18.52
N GLU A 26 -0.62 -8.38 -18.80
CA GLU A 26 -1.49 -9.00 -17.79
C GLU A 26 -0.77 -9.53 -16.55
N LYS A 27 0.56 -9.71 -16.60
CA LYS A 27 1.37 -10.09 -15.42
C LYS A 27 1.27 -9.09 -14.26
N TYR A 28 0.83 -7.86 -14.55
CA TYR A 28 0.61 -6.81 -13.56
C TYR A 28 -0.78 -6.86 -12.90
N LEU A 29 -1.64 -7.82 -13.27
CA LEU A 29 -2.95 -8.01 -12.64
C LEU A 29 -2.86 -8.83 -11.34
N ASN A 30 -3.22 -8.19 -10.23
CA ASN A 30 -3.44 -8.80 -8.92
C ASN A 30 -4.93 -9.23 -8.78
N PRO A 31 -5.32 -9.92 -7.69
CA PRO A 31 -6.72 -10.31 -7.46
C PRO A 31 -7.74 -9.16 -7.57
N ALA A 32 -7.36 -7.96 -7.13
CA ALA A 32 -8.25 -6.79 -7.06
C ALA A 32 -7.54 -5.46 -7.37
N SER A 33 -6.43 -5.47 -8.11
CA SER A 33 -5.69 -4.27 -8.49
C SER A 33 -4.79 -4.51 -9.72
N ILE A 34 -4.31 -3.43 -10.31
CA ILE A 34 -3.34 -3.40 -11.42
C ILE A 34 -2.07 -2.74 -10.90
N ASP A 35 -0.95 -3.46 -10.89
CA ASP A 35 0.36 -2.86 -10.66
C ASP A 35 0.68 -1.80 -11.73
N LEU A 36 1.27 -0.68 -11.34
CA LEU A 36 1.61 0.44 -12.24
C LEU A 36 3.09 0.40 -12.63
N PRO A 37 3.47 -0.30 -13.72
CA PRO A 37 4.85 -0.37 -14.18
C PRO A 37 5.37 0.99 -14.65
N LEU A 38 6.62 1.30 -14.27
CA LEU A 38 7.34 2.49 -14.69
C LEU A 38 7.81 2.37 -16.15
N ALA A 39 7.60 3.40 -16.94
CA ALA A 39 8.17 3.53 -18.28
C ALA A 39 9.60 4.08 -18.23
N GLU A 40 10.27 4.18 -19.38
CA GLU A 40 11.65 4.69 -19.48
C GLU A 40 11.78 6.20 -19.27
N GLU A 41 10.68 6.94 -19.43
CA GLU A 41 10.67 8.39 -19.33
C GLU A 41 10.68 8.85 -17.87
N VAL A 42 11.75 9.55 -17.47
CA VAL A 42 11.94 10.04 -16.11
C VAL A 42 12.54 11.44 -16.10
N TYR A 43 12.06 12.26 -15.16
CA TYR A 43 12.51 13.62 -14.92
C TYR A 43 12.88 13.82 -13.45
N ARG A 44 13.97 14.53 -13.21
CA ARG A 44 14.28 15.15 -11.92
C ARG A 44 13.52 16.46 -11.82
N LEU A 45 12.89 16.73 -10.69
CA LEU A 45 12.08 17.93 -10.48
C LEU A 45 12.71 18.88 -9.45
N GLU A 46 12.45 20.18 -9.58
CA GLU A 46 12.78 21.17 -8.54
C GLU A 46 11.63 21.33 -7.53
N SER A 47 10.39 21.08 -7.96
CA SER A 47 9.19 21.18 -7.13
C SER A 47 8.18 20.09 -7.46
N ILE A 48 7.28 19.80 -6.52
CA ILE A 48 6.14 18.90 -6.74
C ILE A 48 4.93 19.69 -7.21
N PHE A 49 3.99 19.03 -7.90
CA PHE A 49 2.84 19.68 -8.50
C PHE A 49 1.67 18.72 -8.66
N LEU A 50 0.50 19.31 -8.90
CA LEU A 50 -0.69 18.64 -9.39
C LEU A 50 -1.26 19.50 -10.51
N PRO A 51 -1.89 18.90 -11.53
CA PRO A 51 -2.80 19.62 -12.40
C PRO A 51 -3.84 20.40 -11.59
N LEU A 52 -4.23 21.58 -12.08
CA LEU A 52 -5.22 22.45 -11.46
C LEU A 52 -6.59 22.38 -12.16
N HIS A 53 -6.60 22.09 -13.47
CA HIS A 53 -7.82 22.16 -14.28
C HIS A 53 -8.02 20.90 -15.13
N ASP A 54 -9.27 20.66 -15.52
CA ASP A 54 -9.66 19.59 -16.43
C ASP A 54 -8.93 19.70 -17.77
N GLY A 55 -8.37 18.58 -18.24
CA GLY A 55 -7.67 18.49 -19.53
C GLY A 55 -6.22 18.96 -19.51
N GLU A 56 -5.73 19.54 -18.41
CA GLU A 56 -4.31 19.88 -18.26
C GLU A 56 -3.46 18.61 -18.18
N LYS A 57 -2.50 18.47 -19.11
CA LYS A 57 -1.63 17.30 -19.15
C LYS A 57 -0.43 17.50 -18.24
N VAL A 58 -0.08 16.47 -17.48
CA VAL A 58 1.09 16.48 -16.58
C VAL A 58 2.37 16.84 -17.33
N ARG A 59 2.51 16.35 -18.56
CA ARG A 59 3.67 16.60 -19.43
C ARG A 59 3.83 18.07 -19.81
N ASP A 60 2.73 18.80 -19.96
CA ASP A 60 2.75 20.23 -20.31
C ASP A 60 3.18 21.10 -19.12
N LEU A 61 3.16 20.56 -17.90
CA LEU A 61 3.57 21.24 -16.66
C LEU A 61 5.05 21.07 -16.32
N LEU A 62 5.77 20.19 -17.02
CA LEU A 62 7.19 19.94 -16.79
C LEU A 62 8.06 21.22 -16.77
N PRO A 63 7.85 22.22 -17.66
CA PRO A 63 8.60 23.48 -17.60
C PRO A 63 8.35 24.31 -16.34
N LEU A 64 7.15 24.21 -15.73
CA LEU A 64 6.78 25.00 -14.54
C LEU A 64 7.47 24.50 -13.26
N VAL A 65 7.96 23.26 -13.28
CA VAL A 65 8.52 22.57 -12.09
C VAL A 65 10.02 22.29 -12.22
N GLY A 66 10.68 22.96 -13.17
CA GLY A 66 12.11 22.81 -13.42
C GLY A 66 12.49 21.38 -13.81
N ALA A 67 11.60 20.66 -14.51
CA ALA A 67 11.85 19.27 -14.87
C ALA A 67 13.08 19.14 -15.79
N THR A 68 14.01 18.28 -15.41
CA THR A 68 15.21 17.97 -16.21
C THR A 68 15.24 16.47 -16.50
N PRO A 69 15.53 16.03 -17.73
CA PRO A 69 15.60 14.61 -18.06
C PRO A 69 16.58 13.87 -17.15
N HIS A 70 16.13 12.74 -16.60
CA HIS A 70 16.95 11.83 -15.81
C HIS A 70 17.08 10.49 -16.54
N ARG A 71 17.90 9.57 -16.03
CA ARG A 71 18.05 8.23 -16.61
C ARG A 71 18.04 7.17 -15.52
N PHE A 72 17.40 6.04 -15.82
CA PHE A 72 17.54 4.82 -15.01
C PHE A 72 19.02 4.41 -14.91
N GLY A 73 19.36 3.72 -13.83
CA GLY A 73 20.75 3.37 -13.49
C GLY A 73 21.51 4.46 -12.73
N THR A 74 21.03 5.70 -12.70
CA THR A 74 21.52 6.74 -11.78
C THR A 74 20.65 6.75 -10.51
N PRO A 75 21.23 6.64 -9.31
CA PRO A 75 20.46 6.68 -8.07
C PRO A 75 19.65 7.97 -7.93
N LEU A 76 18.44 7.85 -7.41
CA LEU A 76 17.63 9.00 -7.04
C LEU A 76 18.25 9.68 -5.82
N GLU A 77 18.45 10.99 -5.91
CA GLU A 77 19.02 11.82 -4.85
C GLU A 77 18.09 11.88 -3.64
N PHE A 78 18.69 11.99 -2.45
CA PHE A 78 17.96 12.12 -1.21
C PHE A 78 17.14 13.42 -1.17
N GLY A 79 15.86 13.32 -0.86
CA GLY A 79 14.96 14.47 -0.72
C GLY A 79 14.61 15.16 -2.04
N VAL A 80 15.06 14.66 -3.19
CA VAL A 80 14.77 15.24 -4.51
C VAL A 80 13.59 14.50 -5.16
N PRO A 81 12.53 15.21 -5.58
CA PRO A 81 11.42 14.60 -6.28
C PRO A 81 11.78 14.24 -7.73
N TYR A 82 11.29 13.11 -8.19
CA TYR A 82 11.37 12.66 -9.57
C TYR A 82 9.98 12.29 -10.08
N LEU A 83 9.76 12.48 -11.38
CA LEU A 83 8.53 12.10 -12.07
C LEU A 83 8.87 11.04 -13.11
N ILE A 84 8.20 9.90 -13.05
CA ILE A 84 8.43 8.78 -13.97
C ILE A 84 7.11 8.45 -14.65
N ARG A 85 7.08 8.39 -15.99
CA ARG A 85 5.83 8.03 -16.69
C ARG A 85 5.43 6.60 -16.32
N VAL A 86 4.14 6.34 -16.14
CA VAL A 86 3.61 4.98 -15.99
C VAL A 86 3.37 4.42 -17.39
N GLU A 87 3.67 3.14 -17.58
CA GLU A 87 3.45 2.48 -18.88
C GLU A 87 1.97 2.39 -19.26
N GLY A 88 1.77 2.25 -20.57
CA GLY A 88 0.46 2.00 -21.17
C GLY A 88 -0.39 3.24 -21.45
N GLU A 89 -1.51 2.97 -22.10
CA GLU A 89 -2.59 3.93 -22.34
C GLU A 89 -3.83 3.51 -21.56
N TRP A 90 -4.54 4.51 -21.02
CA TRP A 90 -5.70 4.30 -20.16
C TRP A 90 -6.88 5.09 -20.71
N LYS A 91 -7.97 4.38 -21.00
CA LYS A 91 -9.26 4.89 -21.50
C LYS A 91 -10.36 4.14 -20.76
N LEU A 92 -10.63 4.54 -19.52
CA LEU A 92 -11.55 3.83 -18.66
C LEU A 92 -13.00 3.95 -19.16
N PRO A 93 -13.85 2.93 -18.93
CA PRO A 93 -15.28 3.04 -19.20
C PRO A 93 -15.95 4.13 -18.35
N SER A 94 -17.06 4.69 -18.85
CA SER A 94 -17.75 5.87 -18.27
C SER A 94 -18.18 5.76 -16.81
N MET A 95 -18.29 4.54 -16.26
CA MET A 95 -18.68 4.29 -14.87
C MET A 95 -17.50 3.90 -13.97
N VAL A 96 -16.32 3.71 -14.55
CA VAL A 96 -15.13 3.19 -13.84
C VAL A 96 -14.24 4.34 -13.40
N TYR A 97 -13.85 4.31 -12.15
CA TYR A 97 -12.89 5.22 -11.52
C TYR A 97 -11.93 4.42 -10.65
N GLY A 98 -10.86 5.04 -10.18
CA GLY A 98 -9.80 4.32 -9.47
C GLY A 98 -9.13 5.09 -8.36
N TYR A 99 -8.45 4.36 -7.48
CA TYR A 99 -7.52 4.90 -6.51
C TYR A 99 -6.26 4.05 -6.48
N ALA A 100 -5.11 4.69 -6.33
CA ALA A 100 -3.83 4.03 -6.23
C ALA A 100 -3.39 3.94 -4.78
N ASN A 101 -2.56 2.95 -4.48
CA ASN A 101 -1.80 2.92 -3.23
C ASN A 101 -0.39 2.37 -3.52
N PRO A 102 0.64 2.84 -2.80
CA PRO A 102 1.95 2.22 -2.86
C PRO A 102 1.87 0.71 -2.61
N LYS A 103 2.68 -0.06 -3.33
CA LYS A 103 2.86 -1.48 -3.00
C LYS A 103 3.56 -1.59 -1.64
N SER A 104 3.23 -2.63 -0.88
CA SER A 104 3.85 -2.86 0.43
C SER A 104 5.38 -2.90 0.38
N SER A 105 5.98 -3.46 -0.69
CA SER A 105 7.44 -3.44 -0.85
C SER A 105 8.03 -2.03 -1.01
N THR A 106 7.26 -1.10 -1.58
CA THR A 106 7.64 0.31 -1.72
C THR A 106 7.55 1.02 -0.38
N GLY A 107 6.42 0.84 0.31
CA GLY A 107 6.19 1.41 1.64
C GLY A 107 7.27 1.00 2.64
N ARG A 108 7.57 -0.31 2.72
CA ARG A 108 8.59 -0.87 3.62
C ARG A 108 10.03 -0.38 3.38
N ASN A 109 10.29 0.33 2.29
CA ASN A 109 11.58 0.95 2.04
C ASN A 109 11.58 2.45 2.39
N GLY A 110 10.53 2.96 3.03
CA GLY A 110 10.40 4.40 3.31
C GLY A 110 10.42 5.25 2.03
N PHE A 111 10.03 4.68 0.89
CA PHE A 111 10.13 5.32 -0.40
C PHE A 111 8.85 6.08 -0.71
N PHE A 112 8.93 7.41 -0.84
CA PHE A 112 7.79 8.24 -1.18
C PHE A 112 7.37 7.96 -2.62
N CYS A 113 6.07 7.74 -2.80
CA CYS A 113 5.48 7.34 -4.07
C CYS A 113 4.03 7.80 -4.11
N ARG A 114 3.67 8.58 -5.13
CA ARG A 114 2.32 9.09 -5.40
C ARG A 114 2.03 9.02 -6.90
N THR A 115 0.85 8.55 -7.27
CA THR A 115 0.39 8.61 -8.66
C THR A 115 -0.14 10.01 -8.95
N VAL A 116 0.26 10.57 -10.09
CA VAL A 116 -0.25 11.82 -10.68
C VAL A 116 -0.88 11.47 -12.03
N ALA A 117 -1.97 12.13 -12.40
CA ALA A 117 -2.69 11.83 -13.63
C ALA A 117 -3.15 13.11 -14.31
N ASP A 118 -3.23 13.09 -15.64
CA ASP A 118 -3.72 14.21 -16.44
C ASP A 118 -5.09 14.70 -15.96
N GLY A 119 -5.23 16.02 -15.78
CA GLY A 119 -6.47 16.67 -15.38
C GLY A 119 -7.02 16.26 -14.01
N ILE A 120 -6.19 15.67 -13.13
CA ILE A 120 -6.56 15.28 -11.77
C ILE A 120 -5.75 16.07 -10.73
N ASP A 121 -6.44 16.81 -9.88
CA ASP A 121 -5.89 17.66 -8.81
C ASP A 121 -5.69 16.92 -7.48
N MET A 122 -5.56 15.60 -7.52
CA MET A 122 -5.43 14.74 -6.35
C MET A 122 -4.46 13.59 -6.63
N TYR A 123 -3.47 13.44 -5.76
CA TYR A 123 -2.59 12.26 -5.81
C TYR A 123 -3.38 10.97 -5.60
N ASP A 124 -2.89 9.90 -6.21
CA ASP A 124 -3.38 8.54 -5.99
C ASP A 124 -4.87 8.35 -6.35
N ALA A 125 -5.43 9.22 -7.17
CA ALA A 125 -6.85 9.15 -7.54
C ALA A 125 -7.04 9.30 -9.04
N LEU A 126 -7.96 8.49 -9.57
CA LEU A 126 -8.62 8.69 -10.85
C LEU A 126 -10.12 8.81 -10.56
N PHE A 127 -10.50 9.83 -9.78
CA PHE A 127 -11.85 9.93 -9.22
C PHE A 127 -12.92 10.33 -10.24
N LYS A 128 -12.51 10.76 -11.44
CA LYS A 128 -13.40 11.10 -12.56
C LYS A 128 -13.77 9.83 -13.33
N PRO A 129 -15.03 9.37 -13.32
CA PRO A 129 -15.43 8.18 -14.06
C PRO A 129 -15.17 8.35 -15.56
N GLY A 130 -14.68 7.30 -16.22
CA GLY A 130 -14.34 7.35 -17.64
C GLY A 130 -13.05 8.11 -17.96
N TRP A 131 -12.17 8.29 -16.96
CA TRP A 131 -10.91 9.00 -17.15
C TRP A 131 -10.07 8.39 -18.27
N SER A 132 -9.45 9.26 -19.05
CA SER A 132 -8.54 8.93 -20.14
C SER A 132 -7.36 9.88 -20.13
N GLY A 133 -6.15 9.36 -20.17
CA GLY A 133 -4.93 10.18 -20.16
C GLY A 133 -3.69 9.40 -19.75
N GLU A 134 -2.65 10.15 -19.41
CA GLU A 134 -1.39 9.62 -18.91
C GLU A 134 -1.34 9.63 -17.39
N MET A 135 -0.68 8.60 -16.85
CA MET A 135 -0.32 8.55 -15.44
C MET A 135 1.19 8.66 -15.28
N TRP A 136 1.58 9.23 -14.16
CA TRP A 136 2.96 9.46 -13.77
C TRP A 136 3.12 9.05 -12.31
N MET A 137 4.34 8.67 -11.95
CA MET A 137 4.73 8.33 -10.59
C MET A 137 5.65 9.43 -10.07
N LEU A 138 5.15 10.19 -9.10
CA LEU A 138 5.94 11.13 -8.33
C LEU A 138 6.61 10.37 -7.20
N VAL A 139 7.95 10.33 -7.21
CA VAL A 139 8.74 9.55 -6.27
C VAL A 139 9.82 10.38 -5.60
N ARG A 140 10.23 9.98 -4.39
CA ARG A 140 11.33 10.61 -3.67
C ARG A 140 11.96 9.64 -2.68
N ALA A 141 13.29 9.64 -2.64
CA ALA A 141 14.07 8.86 -1.69
C ALA A 141 14.26 9.67 -0.39
N ASP A 142 13.61 9.24 0.71
CA ASP A 142 13.59 10.01 1.98
C ASP A 142 14.51 9.46 3.07
N TYR A 143 15.05 8.25 2.92
CA TYR A 143 15.89 7.61 3.95
C TYR A 143 17.24 7.12 3.41
N PHE A 144 17.28 6.67 2.17
CA PHE A 144 18.49 6.21 1.51
C PHE A 144 18.34 6.30 -0.01
N PRO A 145 19.45 6.44 -0.78
CA PRO A 145 19.38 6.47 -2.24
C PRO A 145 18.71 5.23 -2.81
N VAL A 146 17.89 5.41 -3.84
CA VAL A 146 17.16 4.32 -4.49
C VAL A 146 17.51 4.24 -5.96
N LEU A 147 17.79 3.04 -6.44
CA LEU A 147 17.90 2.71 -7.85
C LEU A 147 16.60 2.05 -8.32
N LEU A 148 16.10 2.54 -9.45
CA LEU A 148 14.92 1.99 -10.12
C LEU A 148 15.32 1.40 -11.47
N GLN A 149 14.42 0.60 -12.03
CA GLN A 149 14.49 0.05 -13.38
C GLN A 149 13.13 0.19 -14.06
N PRO A 150 13.08 0.37 -15.39
CA PRO A 150 11.83 0.28 -16.14
C PRO A 150 11.10 -1.04 -15.88
N GLY A 151 9.77 -1.00 -15.91
CA GLY A 151 8.89 -2.14 -15.64
C GLY A 151 8.72 -2.50 -14.16
N LEU A 152 9.47 -1.91 -13.23
CA LEU A 152 9.14 -2.01 -11.80
C LEU A 152 7.80 -1.34 -11.54
N ALA A 153 6.97 -1.93 -10.68
CA ALA A 153 5.78 -1.28 -10.17
C ALA A 153 6.02 -0.84 -8.73
N LEU A 154 5.80 0.46 -8.46
CA LEU A 154 5.93 1.05 -7.13
C LEU A 154 4.57 1.24 -6.45
N SER A 155 3.54 1.44 -7.26
CA SER A 155 2.15 1.65 -6.85
C SER A 155 1.25 0.68 -7.61
N GLN A 156 0.00 0.59 -7.19
CA GLN A 156 -1.03 -0.26 -7.76
C GLN A 156 -2.37 0.47 -7.75
N MET A 157 -3.12 0.35 -8.84
CA MET A 157 -4.43 0.97 -9.04
C MET A 157 -5.54 -0.06 -8.77
N ARG A 158 -6.48 0.28 -7.88
CA ARG A 158 -7.74 -0.46 -7.72
C ARG A 158 -8.84 0.30 -8.44
N LEU A 159 -9.62 -0.41 -9.26
CA LEU A 159 -10.72 0.15 -10.03
C LEU A 159 -12.07 -0.25 -9.44
N PHE A 160 -13.05 0.63 -9.59
CA PHE A 160 -14.37 0.53 -8.98
C PHE A 160 -15.44 0.94 -9.98
N ASP A 161 -16.63 0.33 -9.88
CA ASP A 161 -17.85 0.81 -10.56
C ASP A 161 -18.89 1.38 -9.57
N GLY A 162 -18.51 1.49 -8.31
CA GLY A 162 -19.28 2.06 -7.21
C GLY A 162 -18.64 1.74 -5.87
N LYS A 163 -18.73 2.66 -4.89
CA LYS A 163 -18.24 2.38 -3.53
C LYS A 163 -19.27 1.53 -2.82
N SER A 164 -18.83 0.41 -2.27
CA SER A 164 -19.68 -0.48 -1.48
C SER A 164 -18.89 -0.88 -0.23
N PHE A 165 -18.89 0.01 0.75
CA PHE A 165 -18.34 -0.27 2.08
C PHE A 165 -19.29 -1.16 2.87
N LEU A 166 -18.77 -1.87 3.87
CA LEU A 166 -19.65 -2.46 4.88
C LEU A 166 -20.18 -1.32 5.77
N ASP A 167 -21.51 -1.22 5.86
CA ASP A 167 -22.16 -0.44 6.92
C ASP A 167 -22.06 -1.17 8.26
N ASP A 168 -22.70 -0.62 9.30
CA ASP A 168 -22.66 -1.18 10.65
C ASP A 168 -23.18 -2.63 10.74
N LEU A 169 -24.35 -2.89 10.15
CA LEU A 169 -24.99 -4.20 10.19
C LEU A 169 -24.15 -5.22 9.42
N HIS A 170 -23.69 -4.86 8.23
CA HIS A 170 -22.88 -5.75 7.40
C HIS A 170 -21.50 -6.01 8.04
N SER A 171 -20.93 -5.02 8.71
CA SER A 171 -19.67 -5.17 9.46
C SER A 171 -19.84 -6.15 10.62
N GLU A 172 -20.93 -6.05 11.37
CA GLU A 172 -21.28 -6.97 12.46
C GLU A 172 -21.44 -8.40 11.94
N LEU A 173 -22.22 -8.59 10.87
CA LEU A 173 -22.42 -9.90 10.25
C LEU A 173 -21.10 -10.48 9.73
N ALA A 174 -20.28 -9.66 9.05
CA ALA A 174 -18.99 -10.12 8.52
C ALA A 174 -18.01 -10.49 9.64
N ILE A 175 -17.96 -9.74 10.74
CA ILE A 175 -17.22 -10.15 11.93
C ILE A 175 -17.77 -11.46 12.46
N ARG A 176 -19.07 -11.55 12.74
CA ARG A 176 -19.68 -12.73 13.39
C ARG A 176 -19.59 -14.00 12.56
N ASP A 177 -19.73 -13.90 11.24
CA ASP A 177 -19.83 -15.06 10.36
C ASP A 177 -18.46 -15.39 9.76
N ALA A 178 -17.82 -14.42 9.10
CA ALA A 178 -16.53 -14.66 8.44
C ALA A 178 -15.32 -14.51 9.37
N GLY A 179 -15.39 -13.66 10.40
CA GLY A 179 -14.29 -13.36 11.31
C GLY A 179 -13.24 -12.46 10.65
N LEU A 180 -13.44 -11.14 10.72
CA LEU A 180 -12.55 -10.17 10.08
C LEU A 180 -11.28 -9.87 10.90
N LEU A 181 -11.40 -9.97 12.22
CA LEU A 181 -10.32 -9.65 13.17
C LEU A 181 -10.18 -10.76 14.20
N PHE A 182 -8.95 -11.03 14.58
CA PHE A 182 -8.57 -11.98 15.61
C PHE A 182 -7.56 -11.32 16.56
N ASP A 183 -7.51 -11.79 17.81
CA ASP A 183 -6.47 -11.41 18.75
C ASP A 183 -5.10 -12.00 18.35
N GLU A 184 -4.06 -11.67 19.12
CA GLU A 184 -2.70 -12.15 18.89
C GLU A 184 -2.57 -13.68 18.97
N HIS A 185 -3.50 -14.35 19.66
CA HIS A 185 -3.57 -15.81 19.82
C HIS A 185 -4.42 -16.49 18.75
N GLY A 186 -5.02 -15.73 17.82
CA GLY A 186 -5.86 -16.26 16.76
C GLY A 186 -7.30 -16.55 17.19
N ASN A 187 -7.74 -16.06 18.36
CA ASN A 187 -9.15 -16.12 18.75
C ASN A 187 -9.92 -15.02 18.02
N LYS A 188 -11.10 -15.38 17.53
CA LYS A 188 -11.97 -14.48 16.79
C LYS A 188 -12.49 -13.37 17.71
N LEU A 189 -12.30 -12.11 17.33
CA LEU A 189 -12.83 -10.97 18.06
C LEU A 189 -14.31 -10.78 17.76
N SER A 190 -15.11 -10.50 18.79
CA SER A 190 -16.49 -10.05 18.64
C SER A 190 -16.56 -8.56 18.28
N LEU A 191 -17.73 -8.04 17.91
CA LEU A 191 -17.89 -6.60 17.69
C LEU A 191 -17.57 -5.80 18.97
N GLU A 192 -17.95 -6.31 20.15
CA GLU A 192 -17.73 -5.68 21.46
C GLU A 192 -16.24 -5.59 21.82
N ASP A 193 -15.45 -6.57 21.38
CA ASP A 193 -14.00 -6.60 21.59
C ASP A 193 -13.23 -5.75 20.56
N THR A 194 -13.92 -5.24 19.53
CA THR A 194 -13.33 -4.37 18.52
C THR A 194 -13.63 -2.92 18.79
N ARG A 195 -12.78 -2.03 18.28
CA ARG A 195 -13.05 -0.59 18.30
C ARG A 195 -13.29 -0.11 16.89
N ARG A 196 -14.31 0.72 16.71
CA ARG A 196 -14.67 1.29 15.42
C ARG A 196 -14.61 2.81 15.44
N HIS A 197 -14.36 3.37 14.26
CA HIS A 197 -14.48 4.80 13.99
C HIS A 197 -14.93 4.96 12.54
N ASP A 198 -16.12 5.51 12.35
CA ASP A 198 -16.82 5.53 11.05
C ASP A 198 -16.92 4.09 10.47
N ASN A 199 -16.71 3.91 9.17
CA ASN A 199 -16.78 2.61 8.50
C ASN A 199 -15.48 1.79 8.63
N SER A 200 -14.69 2.01 9.68
CA SER A 200 -13.39 1.36 9.87
C SER A 200 -13.26 0.72 11.25
N PHE A 201 -12.50 -0.37 11.33
CA PHE A 201 -12.00 -0.93 12.58
C PHE A 201 -10.65 -0.29 12.93
N LEU A 202 -10.44 0.01 14.20
CA LEU A 202 -9.16 0.49 14.71
C LEU A 202 -8.25 -0.70 14.95
N LEU A 203 -6.99 -0.58 14.51
CA LEU A 203 -5.92 -1.52 14.78
C LEU A 203 -4.93 -0.90 15.77
N THR A 204 -4.36 -1.74 16.62
CA THR A 204 -3.42 -1.36 17.66
C THR A 204 -2.03 -1.89 17.37
N ILE A 205 -1.02 -1.22 17.90
CA ILE A 205 0.39 -1.60 17.76
C ILE A 205 0.76 -2.68 18.78
N TYR A 206 1.51 -3.68 18.31
CA TYR A 206 2.20 -4.63 19.18
C TYR A 206 3.52 -4.02 19.68
N VAL A 207 3.74 -4.01 21.00
CA VAL A 207 4.98 -3.49 21.62
C VAL A 207 5.53 -4.51 22.60
N GLY A 208 6.28 -5.48 22.09
CA GLY A 208 6.98 -6.49 22.89
C GLY A 208 8.02 -7.23 22.05
N GLY A 209 8.91 -7.98 22.71
CA GLY A 209 9.92 -8.81 22.05
C GLY A 209 10.71 -8.02 21.01
N MET A 210 10.75 -8.52 19.77
CA MET A 210 11.17 -7.77 18.60
C MET A 210 9.96 -7.06 17.97
N MET A 211 9.75 -5.78 18.30
CA MET A 211 8.55 -5.05 17.86
C MET A 211 8.64 -4.60 16.39
N GLY A 212 9.85 -4.50 15.83
CA GLY A 212 10.05 -4.14 14.44
C GLY A 212 11.42 -3.56 14.13
N TRP A 213 11.47 -2.62 13.18
CA TRP A 213 12.70 -2.07 12.62
C TRP A 213 12.66 -0.55 12.58
N GLU A 214 13.80 0.08 12.81
CA GLU A 214 14.01 1.53 12.69
C GLU A 214 15.00 1.83 11.55
N CYS A 215 14.68 2.77 10.69
CA CYS A 215 15.62 3.37 9.76
C CYS A 215 15.83 4.84 10.13
N ARG A 216 17.08 5.19 10.45
CA ARG A 216 17.53 6.57 10.68
C ARG A 216 18.14 7.22 9.43
N GLY A 217 18.14 6.47 8.33
CA GLY A 217 18.75 6.82 7.06
C GLY A 217 20.19 6.29 6.90
N THR A 218 20.59 6.06 5.65
CA THR A 218 21.93 5.55 5.29
C THR A 218 22.35 6.07 3.92
N ARG A 219 23.67 6.03 3.64
CA ARG A 219 24.22 6.38 2.31
C ARG A 219 24.29 5.18 1.36
N LYS A 220 23.97 3.97 1.83
CA LYS A 220 23.90 2.76 1.00
C LYS A 220 22.71 2.87 0.03
N SER A 221 22.92 2.50 -1.23
CA SER A 221 21.87 2.52 -2.24
C SER A 221 21.09 1.21 -2.28
N LEU A 222 19.76 1.29 -2.38
CA LEU A 222 18.88 0.14 -2.58
C LEU A 222 18.36 0.09 -4.02
N ASP A 223 18.66 -0.99 -4.74
CA ASP A 223 18.09 -1.30 -6.05
C ASP A 223 16.78 -2.08 -5.88
N MET A 224 15.67 -1.43 -6.24
CA MET A 224 14.31 -1.98 -6.09
C MET A 224 14.02 -3.15 -7.04
N SER A 225 14.93 -3.47 -7.97
CA SER A 225 14.83 -4.67 -8.82
C SER A 225 15.33 -5.94 -8.13
N LYS A 226 16.15 -5.81 -7.09
CA LYS A 226 16.73 -6.95 -6.38
C LYS A 226 15.71 -7.62 -5.44
N LYS A 227 15.93 -8.89 -5.15
CA LYS A 227 15.16 -9.66 -4.16
C LYS A 227 16.16 -10.45 -3.33
N ASP A 228 15.91 -10.55 -2.02
CA ASP A 228 16.71 -11.36 -1.10
C ASP A 228 18.23 -11.06 -1.20
N PHE A 229 18.60 -9.78 -1.34
CA PHE A 229 19.95 -9.37 -1.72
C PHE A 229 20.67 -8.58 -0.61
N TYR A 230 19.97 -7.64 0.02
CA TYR A 230 20.56 -6.73 0.99
C TYR A 230 20.52 -7.31 2.41
N GLU A 231 21.56 -7.07 3.20
CA GLU A 231 21.51 -7.34 4.64
C GLU A 231 20.58 -6.32 5.31
N PRO A 232 19.61 -6.76 6.15
CA PRO A 232 18.76 -5.85 6.94
C PRO A 232 19.53 -4.74 7.68
N GLU A 233 20.63 -5.11 8.33
CA GLU A 233 21.42 -4.28 9.25
C GLU A 233 22.15 -3.14 8.52
N ASP A 234 22.24 -3.21 7.19
CA ASP A 234 22.81 -2.15 6.36
C ASP A 234 21.90 -0.91 6.25
N PHE A 235 20.60 -1.10 6.53
CA PHE A 235 19.56 -0.09 6.32
C PHE A 235 18.69 0.12 7.56
N PHE A 236 18.54 -0.89 8.41
CA PHE A 236 17.63 -0.89 9.55
C PHE A 236 18.29 -1.38 10.84
N GLU A 237 17.92 -0.78 11.97
CA GLU A 237 18.23 -1.28 13.32
C GLU A 237 17.02 -2.06 13.86
N PRO A 238 17.18 -3.30 14.38
CA PRO A 238 16.09 -4.05 14.98
C PRO A 238 15.71 -3.45 16.35
N ILE A 239 14.41 -3.33 16.61
CA ILE A 239 13.88 -2.77 17.87
C ILE A 239 13.43 -3.90 18.79
N HIS A 240 14.06 -3.99 19.96
CA HIS A 240 13.69 -4.93 21.02
C HIS A 240 13.14 -4.21 22.25
N VAL A 241 11.99 -4.66 22.75
CA VAL A 241 11.28 -4.04 23.89
C VAL A 241 10.82 -5.10 24.89
N SER A 242 11.12 -4.87 26.17
CA SER A 242 10.76 -5.77 27.27
C SER A 242 9.69 -5.22 28.22
N ASN A 243 9.41 -3.91 28.19
CA ASN A 243 8.55 -3.23 29.16
C ASN A 243 7.24 -2.68 28.57
N GLY A 244 6.85 -3.15 27.37
CA GLY A 244 5.57 -2.78 26.74
C GLY A 244 5.48 -1.33 26.24
N LYS A 245 6.61 -0.61 26.15
CA LYS A 245 6.63 0.80 25.72
C LYS A 245 7.89 1.15 24.92
N TYR A 246 7.76 2.04 23.95
CA TYR A 246 8.87 2.53 23.12
C TYR A 246 8.65 3.99 22.72
N ILE A 247 9.72 4.74 22.49
CA ILE A 247 9.64 6.12 21.98
C ILE A 247 9.98 6.10 20.49
N LEU A 248 8.98 6.33 19.65
CA LEU A 248 9.19 6.58 18.24
C LEU A 248 9.72 8.00 18.07
N ARG A 249 10.89 8.15 17.46
CA ARG A 249 11.56 9.44 17.27
C ARG A 249 11.07 10.13 16.02
N LYS A 250 10.94 11.46 16.10
CA LYS A 250 10.63 12.32 14.98
C LYS A 250 11.54 12.06 13.79
N ASN A 251 10.98 12.08 12.58
CA ASN A 251 11.66 11.91 11.30
C ASN A 251 12.32 10.53 11.06
N CYS A 252 12.30 9.60 12.03
CA CYS A 252 12.73 8.23 11.80
C CYS A 252 11.62 7.44 11.10
N PHE A 253 12.01 6.44 10.31
CA PHE A 253 11.08 5.52 9.65
C PHE A 253 11.02 4.20 10.40
N TYR A 254 9.81 3.73 10.65
CA TYR A 254 9.58 2.49 11.39
C TYR A 254 8.79 1.50 10.57
N ILE A 255 9.21 0.24 10.63
CA ILE A 255 8.42 -0.90 10.18
C ILE A 255 7.96 -1.66 11.42
N LEU A 256 6.68 -1.56 11.73
CA LEU A 256 6.04 -2.08 12.93
C LEU A 256 4.98 -3.11 12.54
N THR A 257 4.27 -3.67 13.51
CA THR A 257 3.17 -4.60 13.24
C THR A 257 1.96 -4.35 14.13
N THR A 258 0.78 -4.71 13.63
CA THR A 258 -0.45 -4.68 14.42
C THR A 258 -0.47 -5.80 15.44
N LYS A 259 -1.18 -5.57 16.54
CA LYS A 259 -1.45 -6.60 17.54
C LYS A 259 -2.57 -7.54 17.07
N GLU A 260 -3.60 -6.98 16.43
CA GLU A 260 -4.67 -7.76 15.84
C GLU A 260 -4.21 -8.45 14.56
N ARG A 261 -4.79 -9.62 14.30
CA ARG A 261 -4.64 -10.36 13.05
C ARG A 261 -5.84 -10.07 12.16
N VAL A 262 -5.58 -9.68 10.92
CA VAL A 262 -6.58 -9.28 9.93
C VAL A 262 -6.85 -10.43 8.96
N LYS A 263 -8.13 -10.67 8.65
CA LYS A 263 -8.56 -11.57 7.59
C LYS A 263 -9.48 -10.86 6.61
N VAL A 264 -9.24 -11.05 5.32
CA VAL A 264 -10.05 -10.50 4.24
C VAL A 264 -10.71 -11.65 3.47
N PRO A 265 -12.01 -11.93 3.72
CA PRO A 265 -12.75 -12.97 2.99
C PRO A 265 -12.77 -12.71 1.48
N PRO A 266 -12.98 -13.74 0.62
CA PRO A 266 -12.85 -13.60 -0.84
C PRO A 266 -13.86 -12.64 -1.51
N TYR A 267 -14.98 -12.36 -0.84
CA TYR A 267 -16.00 -11.42 -1.32
C TYR A 267 -15.74 -9.98 -0.88
N LEU A 268 -14.69 -9.73 -0.10
CA LEU A 268 -14.26 -8.43 0.38
C LEU A 268 -12.85 -8.13 -0.11
N SER A 269 -12.53 -6.85 -0.16
CA SER A 269 -11.16 -6.35 -0.10
C SER A 269 -11.03 -5.45 1.12
N ALA A 270 -9.80 -5.08 1.49
CA ALA A 270 -9.60 -4.09 2.53
C ALA A 270 -8.56 -3.05 2.14
N GLU A 271 -8.57 -1.96 2.90
CA GLU A 271 -7.65 -0.84 2.78
C GLU A 271 -7.20 -0.43 4.19
N LEU A 272 -5.89 -0.47 4.41
CA LEU A 272 -5.28 0.10 5.60
C LEU A 272 -5.25 1.62 5.44
N ARG A 273 -5.67 2.35 6.46
CA ARG A 273 -5.72 3.82 6.51
C ARG A 273 -4.97 4.33 7.73
N ALA A 274 -4.35 5.49 7.58
CA ALA A 274 -3.83 6.23 8.72
C ALA A 274 -4.97 6.59 9.70
N ILE A 275 -4.62 6.64 10.99
CA ILE A 275 -5.52 7.19 12.00
C ILE A 275 -5.74 8.68 11.75
N GLU A 276 -6.86 9.24 12.21
CA GLU A 276 -7.10 10.68 12.07
C GLU A 276 -6.04 11.48 12.82
N PRO A 277 -5.59 12.64 12.31
CA PRO A 277 -4.60 13.47 13.00
C PRO A 277 -5.00 13.81 14.45
N ARG A 278 -6.30 13.89 14.74
CA ARG A 278 -6.83 14.11 16.11
C ARG A 278 -6.51 12.99 17.10
N LEU A 279 -6.14 11.81 16.60
CA LEU A 279 -5.83 10.61 17.39
C LEU A 279 -4.31 10.36 17.47
N GLY A 280 -3.47 11.19 16.83
CA GLY A 280 -2.01 11.13 16.94
C GLY A 280 -1.26 11.98 15.89
N GLU A 281 -0.03 12.37 16.24
CA GLU A 281 0.88 13.18 15.40
C GLU A 281 1.88 12.31 14.64
N PHE A 282 1.39 11.37 13.84
CA PHE A 282 2.22 10.55 12.96
C PHE A 282 1.50 10.23 11.65
N ARG A 283 2.27 9.97 10.60
CA ARG A 283 1.72 9.51 9.33
C ARG A 283 2.01 8.02 9.18
N SER A 284 0.97 7.23 8.93
CA SER A 284 1.18 5.95 8.25
C SER A 284 1.39 6.27 6.77
N HIS A 285 2.64 6.19 6.31
CA HIS A 285 3.03 6.74 5.01
C HIS A 285 2.60 5.84 3.83
N ALA A 286 2.28 4.58 4.12
CA ALA A 286 1.92 3.55 3.15
C ALA A 286 0.66 2.77 3.56
N ALA A 287 -0.41 3.50 3.89
CA ALA A 287 -1.77 3.00 3.74
C ALA A 287 -1.90 2.24 2.42
N GLY A 288 -2.35 0.98 2.47
CA GLY A 288 -2.20 0.03 1.38
C GLY A 288 -3.39 -0.89 1.22
N TYR A 289 -3.55 -1.43 0.02
CA TYR A 289 -4.57 -2.42 -0.27
C TYR A 289 -4.21 -3.79 0.30
N ILE A 290 -5.23 -4.45 0.81
CA ILE A 290 -5.19 -5.86 1.21
C ILE A 290 -6.19 -6.58 0.28
N ASP A 291 -5.69 -7.60 -0.40
CA ASP A 291 -6.46 -8.30 -1.44
C ASP A 291 -7.41 -9.35 -0.85
N PRO A 292 -8.46 -9.73 -1.61
CA PRO A 292 -9.37 -10.79 -1.22
C PRO A 292 -8.66 -12.12 -0.99
N GLY A 293 -9.02 -12.81 0.09
CA GLY A 293 -8.39 -14.06 0.53
C GLY A 293 -7.13 -13.88 1.38
N TRP A 294 -6.80 -12.66 1.81
CA TRP A 294 -5.69 -12.43 2.75
C TRP A 294 -5.98 -13.06 4.12
N GLY A 295 -5.08 -13.93 4.58
CA GLY A 295 -5.21 -14.58 5.89
C GLY A 295 -6.27 -15.67 5.91
N CYS A 296 -6.73 -16.09 4.73
CA CYS A 296 -7.57 -17.25 4.49
C CYS A 296 -6.62 -18.41 4.12
N ARG A 297 -6.30 -19.29 5.08
CA ARG A 297 -5.57 -20.55 4.76
C ARG A 297 -6.36 -21.37 3.72
N GLU A 298 -5.75 -22.40 3.11
CA GLU A 298 -6.35 -23.19 2.01
C GLU A 298 -7.77 -23.72 2.28
N ASP A 299 -8.18 -23.88 3.55
CA ASP A 299 -9.52 -24.32 3.97
C ASP A 299 -10.52 -23.17 4.25
N GLY A 300 -10.12 -21.91 4.04
CA GLY A 300 -10.89 -20.71 4.37
C GLY A 300 -10.98 -20.40 5.88
N LYS A 301 -10.39 -21.24 6.76
CA LYS A 301 -10.48 -21.13 8.22
C LYS A 301 -9.27 -20.45 8.87
N GLY A 302 -8.44 -19.76 8.08
CA GLY A 302 -7.35 -18.96 8.62
C GLY A 302 -7.83 -17.98 9.70
N CYS A 303 -6.97 -17.74 10.69
CA CYS A 303 -7.18 -16.78 11.78
C CYS A 303 -6.53 -15.41 11.47
N GLY A 304 -6.47 -15.05 10.19
CA GLY A 304 -5.83 -13.82 9.74
C GLY A 304 -4.33 -13.76 10.00
N ARG A 305 -3.74 -12.59 9.73
CA ARG A 305 -2.33 -12.27 9.99
C ARG A 305 -2.14 -10.83 10.47
N PRO A 306 -1.13 -10.53 11.30
CA PRO A 306 -0.75 -9.17 11.61
C PRO A 306 -0.42 -8.37 10.35
N ILE A 307 -0.78 -7.10 10.35
CA ILE A 307 -0.43 -6.17 9.27
C ILE A 307 0.90 -5.50 9.61
N THR A 308 1.78 -5.41 8.62
CA THR A 308 2.98 -4.58 8.73
C THR A 308 2.61 -3.12 8.53
N LEU A 309 3.15 -2.25 9.39
CA LEU A 309 2.85 -0.83 9.42
C LEU A 309 4.10 -0.02 9.12
N GLU A 310 3.99 0.92 8.20
CA GLU A 310 5.00 1.93 7.90
C GLU A 310 4.66 3.23 8.64
N VAL A 311 5.44 3.59 9.66
CA VAL A 311 5.15 4.73 10.54
C VAL A 311 6.27 5.76 10.49
N ILE A 312 5.90 7.03 10.26
CA ILE A 312 6.79 8.19 10.36
C ILE A 312 6.19 9.18 11.37
N PRO A 313 6.75 9.28 12.58
CA PRO A 313 6.32 10.24 13.59
C PRO A 313 6.64 11.68 13.17
N GLN A 314 5.70 12.59 13.40
CA GLN A 314 5.94 14.03 13.22
C GLN A 314 6.59 14.67 14.46
N GLU A 315 6.44 14.02 15.61
CA GLU A 315 7.09 14.36 16.89
C GLU A 315 7.53 13.09 17.61
N ASP A 316 8.41 13.24 18.60
CA ASP A 316 8.75 12.14 19.50
C ASP A 316 7.51 11.65 20.24
N MET A 317 7.18 10.37 20.10
CA MET A 317 5.93 9.81 20.57
C MET A 317 6.18 8.52 21.36
N LEU A 318 5.75 8.53 22.62
CA LEU A 318 5.63 7.31 23.41
C LEU A 318 4.49 6.45 22.85
N VAL A 319 4.81 5.24 22.43
CA VAL A 319 3.83 4.19 22.11
C VAL A 319 3.85 3.11 23.18
N ARG A 320 2.67 2.60 23.49
CA ARG A 320 2.45 1.49 24.41
C ARG A 320 1.79 0.33 23.69
N ASP A 321 2.00 -0.88 24.18
CA ASP A 321 1.30 -2.05 23.67
C ASP A 321 -0.21 -1.83 23.68
N GLY A 322 -0.88 -2.17 22.57
CA GLY A 322 -2.32 -1.94 22.40
C GLY A 322 -2.72 -0.48 22.10
N GLN A 323 -1.76 0.42 21.85
CA GLN A 323 -2.08 1.78 21.41
C GLN A 323 -2.57 1.79 19.97
N ARG A 324 -3.65 2.55 19.71
CA ARG A 324 -4.23 2.70 18.37
C ARG A 324 -3.21 3.34 17.43
N ILE A 325 -3.03 2.74 16.25
CA ILE A 325 -2.02 3.18 15.29
C ILE A 325 -2.54 3.25 13.85
N ALA A 326 -3.55 2.45 13.51
CA ALA A 326 -4.07 2.39 12.16
C ALA A 326 -5.57 2.10 12.15
N ARG A 327 -6.18 2.20 10.97
CA ARG A 327 -7.56 1.83 10.71
C ARG A 327 -7.62 0.90 9.53
N ILE A 328 -8.53 -0.06 9.54
CA ILE A 328 -8.82 -0.90 8.38
C ILE A 328 -10.27 -0.76 8.00
N ARG A 329 -10.50 -0.53 6.71
CA ARG A 329 -11.82 -0.47 6.11
C ARG A 329 -11.95 -1.58 5.10
N TYR A 330 -13.14 -2.15 5.02
CA TYR A 330 -13.46 -3.21 4.08
C TYR A 330 -14.43 -2.71 3.00
N GLU A 331 -14.29 -3.26 1.81
CA GLU A 331 -15.09 -2.94 0.63
C GLU A 331 -15.55 -4.24 -0.03
N TYR A 332 -16.78 -4.28 -0.53
CA TYR A 332 -17.27 -5.40 -1.30
C TYR A 332 -16.56 -5.49 -2.64
N MET A 333 -16.14 -6.71 -2.97
CA MET A 333 -15.83 -7.08 -4.34
C MET A 333 -17.11 -7.14 -5.16
N LYS A 334 -17.04 -6.67 -6.40
CA LYS A 334 -18.14 -6.84 -7.35
C LYS A 334 -18.47 -8.31 -7.55
N GLU A 335 -17.43 -9.14 -7.72
CA GLU A 335 -17.50 -10.60 -7.73
C GLU A 335 -16.26 -11.18 -7.03
N ILE A 336 -16.33 -12.44 -6.59
CA ILE A 336 -15.17 -13.12 -6.03
C ILE A 336 -14.11 -13.25 -7.13
N PRO A 337 -12.84 -12.87 -6.89
CA PRO A 337 -11.81 -12.99 -7.90
C PRO A 337 -11.48 -14.46 -8.18
N GLU A 338 -11.18 -14.78 -9.45
CA GLU A 338 -10.76 -16.13 -9.89
C GLU A 338 -9.52 -16.64 -9.16
N VAL A 339 -8.69 -15.74 -8.63
CA VAL A 339 -7.48 -16.03 -7.90
C VAL A 339 -7.48 -15.22 -6.61
N GLN A 340 -7.37 -15.89 -5.47
CA GLN A 340 -7.31 -15.25 -4.16
C GLN A 340 -5.86 -15.01 -3.74
N TYR A 341 -5.65 -14.10 -2.79
CA TYR A 341 -4.31 -13.71 -2.36
C TYR A 341 -3.45 -14.88 -1.90
N ASP A 342 -3.94 -15.69 -0.96
CA ASP A 342 -3.18 -16.81 -0.40
C ASP A 342 -2.95 -17.96 -1.40
N ASP A 343 -3.78 -18.08 -2.45
CA ASP A 343 -3.62 -19.08 -3.53
C ASP A 343 -2.49 -18.75 -4.51
N THR A 344 -2.07 -17.48 -4.59
CA THR A 344 -1.08 -17.03 -5.60
C THR A 344 0.34 -17.56 -5.37
N GLY A 345 0.63 -18.18 -4.23
CA GLY A 345 2.01 -18.51 -3.83
C GLY A 345 2.90 -17.26 -3.64
N LEU A 346 2.37 -16.04 -3.83
CA LEU A 346 3.03 -14.76 -3.52
C LEU A 346 3.04 -14.50 -2.01
N SER A 347 2.62 -15.48 -1.20
CA SER A 347 2.60 -15.44 0.25
C SER A 347 4.03 -15.37 0.80
N ASN A 348 4.63 -14.19 0.70
CA ASN A 348 5.77 -13.77 1.50
C ASN A 348 5.36 -13.57 2.97
N TYR A 349 4.29 -14.23 3.43
CA TYR A 349 3.57 -13.90 4.66
C TYR A 349 3.14 -15.14 5.46
N THR A 350 3.61 -16.34 5.11
CA THR A 350 3.05 -17.59 5.61
C THR A 350 2.91 -17.68 7.14
N ASP A 351 3.88 -17.16 7.90
CA ASP A 351 3.83 -17.09 9.37
C ASP A 351 4.38 -15.74 9.88
N GLN A 352 3.50 -14.75 10.04
CA GLN A 352 3.84 -13.41 10.57
C GLN A 352 3.59 -13.36 12.08
N GLU A 353 4.66 -13.39 12.87
CA GLU A 353 4.63 -12.98 14.28
C GLU A 353 5.32 -11.63 14.51
N THR A 354 6.18 -11.19 13.57
CA THR A 354 6.97 -9.95 13.70
C THR A 354 6.92 -9.08 12.43
N ALA A 355 7.29 -7.80 12.57
CA ALA A 355 7.35 -6.87 11.45
C ALA A 355 8.42 -7.30 10.42
N ARG A 356 7.99 -7.54 9.18
CA ARG A 356 8.88 -7.98 8.08
C ARG A 356 9.36 -6.79 7.26
N LEU A 357 10.66 -6.79 6.94
CA LEU A 357 11.21 -5.92 5.92
C LEU A 357 10.67 -6.29 4.52
N SER A 358 10.97 -5.45 3.53
CA SER A 358 10.56 -5.67 2.15
C SER A 358 11.28 -6.88 1.51
N LYS A 359 10.78 -7.35 0.36
CA LYS A 359 11.33 -8.49 -0.41
C LYS A 359 12.81 -8.33 -0.84
N HIS A 360 13.39 -7.13 -0.70
CA HIS A 360 14.74 -6.81 -1.15
C HIS A 360 15.81 -7.27 -0.14
N PHE A 361 15.40 -7.49 1.11
CA PHE A 361 16.30 -7.90 2.19
C PHE A 361 16.34 -9.41 2.36
N LYS A 362 17.51 -9.90 2.78
CA LYS A 362 17.68 -11.28 3.19
C LYS A 362 16.83 -11.57 4.41
N LYS A 363 16.27 -12.79 4.47
CA LYS A 363 15.61 -13.25 5.70
C LYS A 363 16.66 -13.34 6.81
N PRO A 364 16.41 -12.76 8.00
CA PRO A 364 17.29 -12.97 9.14
C PRO A 364 17.43 -14.47 9.40
N VAL A 365 18.66 -14.94 9.59
CA VAL A 365 18.89 -16.31 10.06
C VAL A 365 18.31 -16.38 11.46
N GLN A 366 17.29 -17.23 11.67
CA GLN A 366 16.84 -17.57 13.02
C GLN A 366 18.02 -18.23 13.72
N LEU A 367 18.63 -17.52 14.67
CA LEU A 367 19.63 -18.06 15.58
C LEU A 367 18.97 -18.83 16.72
#